data_AF-A0A5N5M4L2-F1
#
_entry.id   AF-A0A5N5M4L2-F1
#
_cell.length_a   1.000
_cell.length_b   1.000
_cell.length_c   1.000
_cell.angle_alpha   90.00
_cell.angle_beta   90.00
_cell.angle_gamma   90.00
#
_symmetry.space_group_name_H-M   'P 1'
#
loop_
_entity.id
_entity.type
_entity.pdbx_description
1 polymer ?
#
loop_
_entity_poly.entity_id
_entity_poly.type
_entity_poly.pdbx_seq_one_letter_code
_entity_poly.pdbx_strand_id
1 'polypeptide(L)'
;MSSATSTPPTGGGGGADNQPFGATAANGGLDAAEKPRLTEEEKKQNHIASEQKRRQAIREGFDRLCELVPGLEGMGRSEGIVLQRTVEFMRAQLQERRELIERVEGNGGLVGDELKK
;
A
#
# COMPACT_ATOMS: atom_id res chain seq x y z
N MET A 1 40.06 -13.18 16.75
CA MET A 1 39.90 -12.32 17.94
C MET A 1 40.42 -10.96 17.51
N SER A 2 39.66 -9.88 17.36
CA SER A 2 38.50 -9.44 18.11
C SER A 2 37.62 -8.52 17.26
N SER A 3 36.32 -8.61 17.52
CA SER A 3 35.19 -7.85 16.97
C SER A 3 35.11 -6.43 17.53
N ALA A 4 34.80 -5.46 16.68
CA ALA A 4 34.33 -4.14 17.12
C ALA A 4 32.87 -3.97 16.72
N THR A 5 31.99 -4.13 17.70
CA THR A 5 30.55 -3.87 17.69
C THR A 5 30.32 -2.40 18.07
N SER A 6 29.68 -1.62 17.21
CA SER A 6 29.27 -0.24 17.51
C SER A 6 27.74 -0.18 17.67
N THR A 7 27.33 0.16 18.89
CA THR A 7 25.97 0.26 19.42
C THR A 7 25.23 1.53 18.91
N PRO A 8 23.91 1.48 18.65
CA PRO A 8 23.10 2.67 18.35
C PRO A 8 22.61 3.39 19.63
N PRO A 9 22.35 4.71 19.60
CA PRO A 9 21.71 5.40 20.73
C PRO A 9 20.19 5.21 20.72
N THR A 10 19.69 4.76 21.87
CA THR A 10 18.29 4.74 22.29
C THR A 10 17.83 6.14 22.68
N GLY A 11 16.70 6.60 22.14
CA GLY A 11 15.95 7.76 22.62
C GLY A 11 14.45 7.48 22.52
N GLY A 12 13.79 7.34 23.66
CA GLY A 12 12.38 6.97 23.78
C GLY A 12 11.48 8.11 24.26
N GLY A 13 10.17 7.85 24.17
CA GLY A 13 9.05 8.65 24.73
C GLY A 13 8.57 9.73 23.76
N GLY A 14 7.30 9.83 23.36
CA GLY A 14 6.04 9.42 23.97
C GLY A 14 5.09 10.62 23.88
N GLY A 15 3.83 10.42 23.49
CA GLY A 15 2.78 11.45 23.59
C GLY A 15 2.03 11.71 22.27
N ALA A 16 0.87 11.08 22.15
CA ALA A 16 -0.16 11.44 21.20
C ALA A 16 -1.00 12.58 21.78
N ASP A 17 -1.19 13.68 21.05
CA ASP A 17 -2.27 14.64 21.30
C ASP A 17 -2.70 15.31 19.98
N ASN A 18 -4.00 15.55 19.91
CA ASN A 18 -4.84 15.66 18.73
C ASN A 18 -5.39 17.10 18.57
N GLN A 19 -5.00 17.80 17.49
CA GLN A 19 -5.75 18.86 16.72
C GLN A 19 -6.10 20.21 17.43
N PRO A 20 -6.64 21.27 16.76
CA PRO A 20 -6.44 21.84 15.40
C PRO A 20 -6.33 23.40 15.34
N PHE A 21 -6.06 23.93 14.13
CA PHE A 21 -6.47 25.24 13.56
C PHE A 21 -5.85 26.58 14.04
N GLY A 22 -5.49 27.44 13.08
CA GLY A 22 -5.45 28.90 13.25
C GLY A 22 -4.09 29.57 12.99
N ALA A 23 -3.97 30.23 11.84
CA ALA A 23 -2.79 30.99 11.43
C ALA A 23 -2.54 32.23 12.31
N THR A 24 -1.28 32.50 12.67
CA THR A 24 -0.76 33.86 12.84
C THR A 24 0.74 33.87 12.58
N ALA A 25 1.18 34.64 11.59
CA ALA A 25 2.58 34.88 11.28
C ALA A 25 3.11 36.05 12.13
N ALA A 26 4.25 35.85 12.82
CA ALA A 26 5.25 36.90 13.08
C ALA A 26 6.53 36.32 13.73
N ASN A 27 7.57 36.21 12.90
CA ASN A 27 8.96 36.56 13.15
C ASN A 27 9.80 35.89 14.27
N GLY A 28 10.62 34.92 13.85
CA GLY A 28 12.08 35.11 13.76
C GLY A 28 12.95 34.83 14.99
N GLY A 29 13.68 33.72 14.94
CA GLY A 29 15.06 33.67 15.46
C GLY A 29 15.49 32.38 16.14
N LEU A 30 16.37 31.64 15.43
CA LEU A 30 17.43 30.78 15.97
C LEU A 30 16.96 29.41 16.51
N ASP A 31 17.13 28.37 15.69
CA ASP A 31 17.18 26.91 15.99
C ASP A 31 16.48 26.04 14.93
N ALA A 32 16.16 26.59 13.77
CA ALA A 32 15.94 25.78 12.57
C ALA A 32 17.29 25.32 12.02
N ALA A 33 17.89 24.32 12.69
CA ALA A 33 18.95 23.51 12.14
C ALA A 33 18.63 23.23 10.67
N GLU A 34 19.44 23.83 9.81
CA GLU A 34 19.25 23.96 8.37
C GLU A 34 18.94 22.59 7.77
N LYS A 35 17.65 22.32 7.54
CA LYS A 35 17.29 21.53 6.38
C LYS A 35 17.49 22.46 5.20
N PRO A 36 18.59 22.33 4.43
CA PRO A 36 18.76 23.15 3.24
C PRO A 36 17.49 23.00 2.41
N ARG A 37 16.91 24.12 2.00
CA ARG A 37 15.85 24.11 1.00
C ARG A 37 16.44 23.37 -0.20
N LEU A 38 15.86 22.21 -0.52
CA LEU A 38 16.27 21.39 -1.66
C LEU A 38 16.52 22.32 -2.85
N THR A 39 17.75 22.34 -3.33
CA THR A 39 18.14 23.09 -4.53
C THR A 39 17.25 22.67 -5.70
N GLU A 40 17.12 23.51 -6.74
CA GLU A 40 16.30 23.16 -7.91
C GLU A 40 16.75 21.82 -8.53
N GLU A 41 18.07 21.57 -8.50
CA GLU A 41 18.69 20.30 -8.90
C GLU A 41 18.22 19.14 -8.01
N GLU A 42 18.30 19.27 -6.68
CA GLU A 42 17.87 18.23 -5.73
C GLU A 42 16.36 17.97 -5.78
N LYS A 43 15.55 19.01 -5.98
CA LYS A 43 14.10 18.89 -6.15
C LYS A 43 13.76 18.11 -7.42
N LYS A 44 14.48 18.35 -8.52
CA LYS A 44 14.33 17.63 -9.78
C LYS A 44 14.71 16.16 -9.62
N GLN A 45 15.83 15.87 -8.94
CA GLN A 45 16.25 14.49 -8.66
C GLN A 45 15.26 13.77 -7.75
N ASN A 46 14.79 14.43 -6.70
CA ASN A 46 13.80 13.86 -5.79
C ASN A 46 12.47 13.56 -6.49
N HIS A 47 12.01 14.45 -7.37
CA HIS A 47 10.81 14.22 -8.19
C HIS A 47 10.96 12.98 -9.08
N ILE A 48 12.10 12.83 -9.77
CA ILE A 48 12.39 11.67 -10.62
C ILE A 48 12.40 10.38 -9.77
N ALA A 49 13.10 10.40 -8.63
CA ALA A 49 13.19 9.24 -7.74
C ALA A 49 11.82 8.85 -7.14
N SER A 50 11.03 9.84 -6.70
CA SER A 50 9.68 9.61 -6.18
C SER A 50 8.76 9.01 -7.24
N GLU A 51 8.80 9.52 -8.47
CA GLU A 51 7.99 9.01 -9.56
C GLU A 51 8.43 7.61 -10.01
N GLN A 52 9.73 7.32 -10.04
CA GLN A 52 10.24 5.97 -10.29
C GLN A 52 9.75 4.98 -9.24
N LYS A 53 9.85 5.34 -7.95
CA LYS A 53 9.33 4.53 -6.85
C LYS A 53 7.82 4.30 -6.98
N ARG A 54 7.06 5.35 -7.30
CA ARG A 54 5.61 5.26 -7.53
C ARG A 54 5.29 4.28 -8.67
N ARG A 55 5.97 4.41 -9.81
CA ARG A 55 5.77 3.51 -10.97
C ARG A 55 6.16 2.07 -10.65
N GLN A 56 7.22 1.86 -9.89
CA GLN A 56 7.65 0.53 -9.47
C GLN A 56 6.59 -0.13 -8.58
N ALA A 57 6.06 0.60 -7.59
CA ALA A 57 4.99 0.09 -6.73
C ALA A 57 3.71 -0.27 -7.50
N ILE A 58 3.38 0.49 -8.56
CA ILE A 58 2.24 0.18 -9.43
C ILE A 58 2.49 -1.14 -10.18
N ARG A 59 3.68 -1.34 -10.78
CA ARG A 59 4.02 -2.59 -11.48
C ARG A 59 3.96 -3.80 -10.56
N GLU A 60 4.54 -3.69 -9.37
CA GLU A 60 4.47 -4.74 -8.35
C GLU A 60 3.02 -5.04 -7.93
N GLY A 61 2.13 -4.05 -8.01
CA GLY A 61 0.68 -4.26 -7.85
C GLY A 61 0.10 -5.13 -8.97
N PHE A 62 0.43 -4.84 -10.23
CA PHE A 62 -0.02 -5.63 -11.38
C PHE A 62 0.57 -7.04 -11.40
N ASP A 63 1.83 -7.21 -11.04
CA ASP A 63 2.47 -8.53 -10.96
C ASP A 63 1.74 -9.42 -9.93
N ARG A 64 1.41 -8.87 -8.76
CA ARG A 64 0.59 -9.58 -7.75
C ARG A 64 -0.81 -9.94 -8.24
N LEU A 65 -1.45 -9.09 -9.06
CA LEU A 65 -2.74 -9.42 -9.66
C LEU A 65 -2.61 -10.59 -10.64
N CYS A 66 -1.54 -10.63 -11.44
CA CYS A 66 -1.26 -11.74 -12.35
C CYS A 66 -1.00 -13.07 -11.61
N GLU A 67 -0.45 -13.04 -10.41
CA GLU A 67 -0.25 -14.24 -9.57
C GLU A 67 -1.56 -14.77 -8.96
N LEU A 68 -2.49 -13.87 -8.60
CA LEU A 68 -3.75 -14.24 -7.94
C LEU A 68 -4.84 -14.69 -8.93
N VAL A 69 -4.85 -14.13 -10.14
CA VAL A 69 -5.90 -14.38 -11.13
C VAL A 69 -5.45 -15.49 -12.08
N PRO A 70 -6.17 -16.64 -12.12
CA PRO A 70 -5.81 -17.76 -12.98
C PRO A 70 -5.76 -17.36 -14.46
N GLY A 71 -4.70 -17.78 -15.15
CA GLY A 71 -4.54 -17.56 -16.59
C GLY A 71 -3.99 -16.19 -17.00
N LEU A 72 -3.51 -15.38 -16.05
CA LEU A 72 -2.83 -14.10 -16.31
C LEU A 72 -1.30 -14.15 -16.15
N GLU A 73 -0.73 -15.33 -15.93
CA GLU A 73 0.71 -15.53 -15.81
C GLU A 73 1.45 -14.98 -17.04
N GLY A 74 2.37 -14.04 -16.82
CA GLY A 74 3.15 -13.40 -17.89
C GLY A 74 2.42 -12.30 -18.68
N MET A 75 1.18 -11.94 -18.34
CA MET A 75 0.41 -10.87 -18.99
C MET A 75 0.58 -9.47 -18.36
N GLY A 76 1.53 -9.29 -17.43
CA GLY A 76 1.77 -8.02 -16.71
C GLY A 76 2.09 -6.80 -17.59
N ARG A 77 2.26 -6.97 -18.91
CA ARG A 77 2.44 -5.87 -19.87
C ARG A 77 1.13 -5.25 -20.38
N SER A 78 -0.01 -5.93 -20.22
CA SER A 78 -1.31 -5.50 -20.74
C SER A 78 -2.23 -5.05 -19.61
N GLU A 79 -1.98 -3.86 -19.06
CA GLU A 79 -2.69 -3.30 -17.88
C GLU A 79 -4.22 -3.42 -17.98
N GLY A 80 -4.81 -3.06 -19.13
CA GLY A 80 -6.26 -3.12 -19.33
C GLY A 80 -6.83 -4.54 -19.30
N ILE A 81 -6.11 -5.51 -19.87
CA ILE A 81 -6.53 -6.92 -19.87
C ILE A 81 -6.46 -7.48 -18.45
N VAL A 82 -5.40 -7.14 -17.70
CA VAL A 82 -5.24 -7.58 -16.32
C VAL A 82 -6.39 -7.08 -15.46
N LEU A 83 -6.73 -5.79 -15.54
CA LEU A 83 -7.85 -5.22 -14.76
C LEU A 83 -9.18 -5.84 -15.14
N GLN A 84 -9.48 -5.98 -16.45
CA GLN A 84 -10.73 -6.57 -16.91
C GLN A 84 -10.87 -8.01 -16.41
N ARG A 85 -9.84 -8.83 -16.60
CA ARG A 85 -9.87 -10.24 -16.20
C ARG A 85 -9.93 -10.42 -14.69
N THR A 86 -9.30 -9.52 -13.94
CA THR A 86 -9.42 -9.47 -12.48
C THR A 86 -10.86 -9.23 -12.04
N VAL A 87 -11.57 -8.29 -12.67
CA VAL A 87 -12.98 -8.02 -12.36
C VAL A 87 -13.88 -9.20 -12.70
N GLU A 88 -13.65 -9.84 -13.84
CA GLU A 88 -14.37 -11.07 -14.23
C GLU A 88 -14.15 -12.20 -13.20
N PHE A 89 -12.90 -12.40 -12.77
CA PHE A 89 -12.56 -13.40 -11.77
C PHE A 89 -13.22 -13.11 -10.41
N MET A 90 -13.18 -11.86 -9.93
CA MET A 90 -13.86 -11.48 -8.69
C MET A 90 -15.37 -11.77 -8.74
N ARG A 91 -16.03 -11.48 -9.86
CA ARG A 91 -17.46 -11.79 -10.05
C ARG A 91 -17.72 -13.29 -10.00
N ALA A 92 -16.86 -14.09 -10.64
CA ALA A 92 -16.96 -15.55 -10.61
C ALA A 92 -16.78 -16.11 -9.19
N GLN A 93 -15.80 -15.62 -8.44
CA GLN A 93 -15.55 -16.04 -7.05
C GLN A 93 -16.72 -15.68 -6.12
N LEU A 94 -17.36 -14.53 -6.31
CA LEU A 94 -18.56 -14.17 -5.55
C LEU A 94 -19.75 -15.06 -5.87
N GLN A 95 -19.89 -15.49 -7.14
CA GLN A 95 -20.93 -16.42 -7.55
C GLN A 95 -20.69 -17.82 -6.96
N GLU A 96 -19.46 -18.33 -7.08
CA GLU A 96 -19.04 -19.61 -6.50
C GLU A 96 -19.27 -19.63 -4.98
N ARG A 97 -18.93 -18.55 -4.28
CA ARG A 97 -19.22 -18.40 -2.84
C ARG A 97 -20.71 -18.53 -2.54
N ARG A 98 -21.59 -17.88 -3.32
CA ARG A 98 -23.05 -18.01 -3.12
C ARG A 98 -23.54 -19.43 -3.33
N GLU A 99 -23.07 -20.10 -4.38
CA GLU A 99 -23.43 -21.49 -4.69
C GLU A 99 -22.96 -22.46 -3.61
N LEU A 100 -21.76 -22.25 -3.07
CA LEU A 100 -21.24 -23.05 -1.97
C LEU A 100 -22.07 -22.88 -0.70
N ILE A 101 -22.49 -21.65 -0.39
CA ILE A 101 -23.36 -21.35 0.75
C ILE A 101 -24.70 -22.06 0.60
N GLU A 102 -25.35 -21.91 -0.56
CA GLU A 102 -26.62 -22.57 -0.85
C GLU A 102 -26.51 -24.09 -0.75
N ARG A 103 -25.41 -24.66 -1.25
CA ARG A 103 -25.15 -26.10 -1.15
C ARG A 103 -24.94 -26.56 0.29
N VAL A 104 -24.26 -25.77 1.12
CA VAL A 104 -24.08 -26.08 2.55
C VAL A 104 -25.42 -26.03 3.27
N GLU A 105 -26.24 -25.00 3.03
CA GLU A 105 -27.56 -24.86 3.64
C GLU A 105 -28.53 -25.97 3.19
N GLY A 106 -28.51 -26.31 1.89
CA GLY A 106 -29.31 -27.42 1.34
C GLY A 106 -28.94 -28.79 1.91
N ASN A 107 -27.68 -28.96 2.34
CA ASN A 107 -27.21 -30.16 3.02
C ASN A 107 -27.43 -30.12 4.55
N GLY A 108 -28.12 -29.11 5.07
CA GLY A 108 -28.43 -28.96 6.49
C GLY A 108 -27.32 -28.30 7.34
N GLY A 109 -26.29 -27.74 6.70
CA GLY A 109 -25.27 -26.94 7.37
C GLY A 109 -25.74 -25.50 7.62
N LEU A 110 -25.31 -24.91 8.75
CA LEU A 110 -25.60 -23.51 9.06
C LEU A 110 -24.43 -22.64 8.62
N VAL A 111 -24.67 -21.71 7.69
CA VAL A 111 -23.71 -20.67 7.32
C VAL A 111 -24.01 -19.42 8.14
N GLY A 112 -23.00 -18.87 8.82
CA GLY A 112 -23.15 -17.62 9.57
C GLY A 112 -23.44 -16.43 8.65
N ASP A 113 -24.27 -15.49 9.10
CA ASP A 113 -24.75 -14.34 8.30
C ASP A 113 -23.62 -13.44 7.77
N GLU A 114 -22.44 -13.49 8.40
CA GLU A 114 -21.22 -12.78 7.97
C GLU A 114 -20.71 -13.29 6.61
N LEU A 115 -20.96 -14.56 6.30
CA LEU A 115 -20.54 -15.19 5.05
C LEU A 115 -21.58 -15.05 3.94
N LYS A 116 -22.79 -14.55 4.22
CA LYS A 116 -23.88 -14.41 3.25
C LYS A 116 -23.90 -13.06 2.52
N LYS A 117 -23.15 -12.09 3.02
CA LYS A 117 -22.95 -10.75 2.41
C LYS A 117 -21.81 -10.80 1.41
#